data_AF-A0A920L238-F1
#
_entry.id   AF-A0A920L238-F1
#
_cell.length_a   1.000
_cell.length_b   1.000
_cell.length_c   1.000
_cell.angle_alpha   90.00
_cell.angle_beta   90.00
_cell.angle_gamma   90.00
#
_symmetry.space_group_name_H-M   'P 1'
#
loop_
_entity.id
_entity.type
_entity.pdbx_description
1 polymer ?
#
loop_
_entity_poly.entity_id
_entity_poly.type
_entity_poly.pdbx_seq_one_letter_code
_entity_poly.pdbx_strand_id
1 'polypeptide(L)'
;MLFEDIIGPDILCYHATLWVKPAKSNSFVRWHQDGTYFFLDPAKHITAWVALTVADEEAGCMQVIPGSHKNDFIDHNDDSDPNNMIPRGQGLAIEVDTKTAESMPLQAGQMSLHHTKLFHASFNNRRTTRRIGFGISYIPAEVKDIGNTPAHALLVRGEDKYNNFLPEKRLASPGSPEQFDYHLSLMKQFRKRQDEGASFSKAKID
;
A
#
# COMPACT_ATOMS: atom_id res chain seq x y z
N MET A 1 -13.52 5.35 -17.02
CA MET A 1 -12.05 5.10 -17.09
C MET A 1 -11.69 4.43 -15.78
N LEU A 2 -11.02 3.27 -15.78
CA LEU A 2 -11.06 2.27 -14.67
C LEU A 2 -10.98 2.82 -13.22
N PHE A 3 -10.16 3.84 -12.94
CA PHE A 3 -10.06 4.42 -11.59
C PHE A 3 -11.13 5.46 -11.27
N GLU A 4 -11.44 6.35 -12.22
CA GLU A 4 -12.47 7.38 -12.05
C GLU A 4 -13.83 6.77 -11.74
N ASP A 5 -14.10 5.60 -12.33
CA ASP A 5 -15.34 4.85 -12.14
C ASP A 5 -15.48 4.27 -10.71
N ILE A 6 -14.37 4.18 -9.94
CA ILE A 6 -14.36 3.59 -8.59
C ILE A 6 -14.22 4.67 -7.49
N ILE A 7 -13.33 5.65 -7.69
CA ILE A 7 -12.98 6.65 -6.65
C ILE A 7 -13.30 8.09 -7.02
N GLY A 8 -13.95 8.32 -8.17
CA GLY A 8 -14.36 9.64 -8.63
C GLY A 8 -13.30 10.36 -9.49
N PRO A 9 -13.62 11.57 -9.99
CA PRO A 9 -12.83 12.24 -11.03
C PRO A 9 -11.58 12.97 -10.49
N ASP A 10 -11.58 13.33 -9.20
CA ASP A 10 -10.51 14.12 -8.56
C ASP A 10 -9.62 13.18 -7.75
N ILE A 11 -8.44 12.85 -8.30
CA ILE A 11 -7.60 11.75 -7.81
C ILE A 11 -6.22 12.27 -7.43
N LEU A 12 -5.81 11.93 -6.21
CA LEU A 12 -4.46 12.12 -5.71
C LEU A 12 -3.70 10.77 -5.72
N CYS A 13 -2.41 10.80 -6.07
CA CYS A 13 -1.47 9.73 -5.78
C CYS A 13 -0.87 10.00 -4.39
N TYR A 14 -1.19 9.13 -3.44
CA TYR A 14 -0.86 9.29 -2.02
C TYR A 14 0.54 8.81 -1.68
N HIS A 15 0.95 7.64 -2.18
CA HIS A 15 2.33 7.17 -2.14
C HIS A 15 2.53 6.06 -3.17
N ALA A 16 3.79 5.70 -3.42
CA ALA A 16 4.12 4.54 -4.23
C ALA A 16 5.23 3.73 -3.56
N THR A 17 5.24 2.41 -3.80
CA THR A 17 6.19 1.50 -3.14
C THR A 17 6.58 0.37 -4.08
N LEU A 18 7.88 0.08 -4.15
CA LEU A 18 8.43 -1.06 -4.87
C LEU A 18 8.52 -2.28 -3.96
N TRP A 19 7.89 -3.36 -4.39
CA TRP A 19 7.88 -4.65 -3.71
C TRP A 19 8.75 -5.63 -4.47
N VAL A 20 10.01 -5.77 -4.04
CA VAL A 20 11.00 -6.64 -4.68
C VAL A 20 11.21 -7.90 -3.86
N LYS A 21 10.88 -9.06 -4.43
CA LYS A 21 11.27 -10.36 -3.91
C LYS A 21 12.42 -10.93 -4.75
N PRO A 22 13.63 -11.09 -4.19
CA PRO A 22 14.73 -11.76 -4.88
C PRO A 22 14.36 -13.18 -5.32
N ALA A 23 15.12 -13.74 -6.27
CA ALA A 23 15.00 -15.13 -6.67
C ALA A 23 15.18 -16.06 -5.46
N LYS A 24 14.38 -17.12 -5.37
CA LYS A 24 14.41 -18.12 -4.28
C LYS A 24 14.33 -17.51 -2.87
N SER A 25 13.67 -16.37 -2.72
CA SER A 25 13.54 -15.69 -1.43
C SER A 25 12.39 -16.24 -0.60
N ASN A 26 12.62 -16.39 0.70
CA ASN A 26 11.58 -16.67 1.69
C ASN A 26 10.74 -15.44 2.07
N SER A 27 11.03 -14.27 1.49
CA SER A 27 10.31 -13.03 1.80
C SER A 27 8.80 -13.18 1.59
N PHE A 28 8.02 -12.74 2.56
CA PHE A 28 6.57 -12.77 2.54
C PHE A 28 5.96 -11.46 3.03
N VAL A 29 4.66 -11.30 2.83
CA VAL A 29 3.83 -10.23 3.39
C VAL A 29 2.68 -10.94 4.09
N ARG A 30 2.54 -10.74 5.40
CA ARG A 30 1.45 -11.31 6.21
C ARG A 30 0.09 -10.85 5.69
N TRP A 31 -0.95 -11.61 5.99
CA TRP A 31 -2.31 -11.14 5.80
C TRP A 31 -2.53 -9.83 6.54
N HIS A 32 -2.95 -8.78 5.84
CA HIS A 32 -3.11 -7.43 6.39
C HIS A 32 -4.16 -6.63 5.63
N GLN A 33 -4.52 -5.49 6.20
CA GLN A 33 -5.22 -4.39 5.53
C GLN A 33 -4.25 -3.21 5.41
N ASP A 34 -4.24 -2.55 4.25
CA ASP A 34 -3.36 -1.40 4.00
C ASP A 34 -3.75 -0.19 4.88
N GLY A 35 -5.05 0.01 5.11
CA GLY A 35 -5.58 1.27 5.64
C GLY A 35 -5.22 1.58 7.09
N THR A 36 -4.70 0.60 7.84
CA THR A 36 -4.26 0.78 9.23
C THR A 36 -3.06 1.70 9.38
N TYR A 37 -2.39 2.05 8.28
CA TYR A 37 -1.20 2.94 8.26
C TYR A 37 -1.40 4.24 7.49
N PHE A 38 -2.54 4.40 6.82
CA PHE A 38 -2.69 5.51 5.89
C PHE A 38 -3.29 6.75 6.53
N PHE A 39 -3.98 6.61 7.67
CA PHE A 39 -4.63 7.70 8.41
C PHE A 39 -5.53 8.54 7.49
N LEU A 40 -6.44 7.86 6.80
CA LEU A 40 -7.37 8.46 5.84
C LEU A 40 -8.80 8.40 6.38
N ASP A 41 -9.52 9.51 6.34
CA ASP A 41 -10.94 9.59 6.68
C ASP A 41 -11.78 10.27 5.58
N PRO A 42 -12.75 9.59 4.95
CA PRO A 42 -13.00 8.15 5.07
C PRO A 42 -11.82 7.33 4.52
N ALA A 43 -11.73 6.05 4.90
CA ALA A 43 -10.72 5.12 4.38
C ALA A 43 -10.99 4.69 2.92
N LYS A 44 -11.17 5.66 2.03
CA LYS A 44 -11.34 5.49 0.58
C LYS A 44 -9.96 5.54 -0.06
N HIS A 45 -9.46 4.37 -0.42
CA HIS A 45 -8.15 4.21 -1.04
C HIS A 45 -8.13 2.94 -1.89
N ILE A 46 -7.43 3.01 -3.02
CA ILE A 46 -7.17 1.88 -3.90
C ILE A 46 -5.68 1.79 -4.18
N THR A 47 -5.12 0.61 -3.97
CA THR A 47 -3.80 0.25 -4.48
C THR A 47 -3.94 -0.28 -5.91
N ALA A 48 -3.21 0.33 -6.84
CA ALA A 48 -2.89 -0.27 -8.12
C ALA A 48 -1.55 -1.00 -8.01
N TRP A 49 -1.58 -2.33 -8.00
CA TRP A 49 -0.36 -3.12 -7.96
C TRP A 49 -0.01 -3.55 -9.38
N VAL A 50 1.03 -2.93 -9.94
CA VAL A 50 1.51 -3.19 -11.31
C VAL A 50 2.65 -4.22 -11.26
N ALA A 51 2.51 -5.29 -12.02
CA ALA A 51 3.54 -6.31 -12.18
C ALA A 51 4.63 -5.81 -13.13
N LEU A 52 5.82 -5.48 -12.62
CA LEU A 52 6.98 -5.13 -13.48
C LEU A 52 7.71 -6.38 -14.00
N THR A 53 7.49 -7.52 -13.36
CA THR A 53 7.90 -8.85 -13.80
C THR A 53 6.72 -9.81 -13.65
N VAL A 54 6.84 -11.04 -14.17
CA VAL A 54 5.86 -12.10 -13.88
C VAL A 54 5.67 -12.24 -12.36
N ALA A 55 4.40 -12.30 -11.94
CA ALA A 55 3.96 -12.46 -10.57
C ALA A 55 2.87 -13.54 -10.54
N ASP A 56 3.25 -14.79 -10.80
CA ASP A 56 2.39 -15.96 -10.65
C ASP A 56 2.56 -16.61 -9.27
N GLU A 57 1.93 -17.75 -9.04
CA GLU A 57 1.99 -18.44 -7.74
C GLU A 57 3.40 -18.90 -7.36
N GLU A 58 4.24 -19.24 -8.33
CA GLU A 58 5.65 -19.58 -8.09
C GLU A 58 6.47 -18.34 -7.72
N ALA A 59 6.17 -17.19 -8.31
CA ALA A 59 6.73 -15.89 -7.94
C ALA A 59 6.16 -15.32 -6.62
N GLY A 60 5.23 -16.06 -6.00
CA GLY A 60 4.52 -15.69 -4.80
C GLY A 60 3.60 -14.51 -5.03
N CYS A 61 2.72 -14.53 -6.04
CA CYS A 61 1.73 -13.48 -6.31
C CYS A 61 0.90 -13.10 -5.08
N MET A 62 0.17 -11.99 -5.16
CA MET A 62 -0.76 -11.66 -4.10
C MET A 62 -1.85 -12.73 -3.99
N GLN A 63 -2.27 -12.98 -2.76
CA GLN A 63 -3.51 -13.70 -2.46
C GLN A 63 -4.44 -12.76 -1.71
N VAL A 64 -5.74 -12.95 -1.90
CA VAL A 64 -6.79 -12.14 -1.29
C VAL A 64 -7.87 -13.01 -0.69
N ILE A 65 -8.59 -12.48 0.31
CA ILE A 65 -9.88 -13.03 0.72
C ILE A 65 -10.98 -12.23 0.02
N PRO A 66 -11.66 -12.76 -1.02
CA PRO A 66 -12.71 -12.03 -1.71
C PRO A 66 -13.80 -11.55 -0.75
N GLY A 67 -14.28 -10.32 -0.97
CA GLY A 67 -15.33 -9.72 -0.13
C GLY A 67 -14.88 -9.15 1.22
N SER A 68 -13.68 -9.49 1.71
CA SER A 68 -13.18 -9.02 3.03
C SER A 68 -13.06 -7.50 3.15
N HIS A 69 -12.99 -6.76 2.03
CA HIS A 69 -12.99 -5.29 2.02
C HIS A 69 -14.26 -4.65 2.59
N LYS A 70 -15.35 -5.42 2.73
CA LYS A 70 -16.61 -4.99 3.36
C LYS A 70 -16.59 -5.05 4.88
N ASN A 71 -15.60 -5.74 5.45
CA ASN A 71 -15.42 -5.83 6.89
C ASN A 71 -14.91 -4.49 7.43
N ASP A 72 -15.01 -4.30 8.75
CA ASP A 72 -14.30 -3.23 9.42
C ASP A 72 -12.79 -3.49 9.47
N PHE A 73 -12.05 -2.51 9.97
CA PHE A 73 -10.66 -2.73 10.29
C PHE A 73 -10.55 -3.74 11.43
N ILE A 74 -9.71 -4.75 11.23
CA ILE A 74 -9.39 -5.72 12.27
C ILE A 74 -8.11 -5.28 12.97
N ASP A 75 -8.00 -5.60 14.26
CA ASP A 75 -6.78 -5.39 15.03
C ASP A 75 -5.58 -6.03 14.31
N HIS A 76 -4.46 -5.33 14.33
CA HIS A 76 -3.19 -5.80 13.80
C HIS A 76 -2.19 -6.01 14.94
N ASN A 77 -1.30 -6.98 14.77
CA ASN A 77 -0.17 -7.19 15.67
C ASN A 77 1.15 -7.22 14.90
N ASP A 78 2.22 -6.85 15.58
CA ASP A 78 3.57 -6.88 15.05
C ASP A 78 4.14 -8.31 15.13
N ASP A 79 5.04 -8.63 14.20
CA ASP A 79 5.85 -9.85 14.21
C ASP A 79 7.28 -9.46 13.79
N SER A 80 8.28 -10.02 14.45
CA SER A 80 9.69 -9.72 14.19
C SER A 80 10.33 -10.62 13.14
N ASP A 81 9.56 -11.48 12.44
CA ASP A 81 10.11 -12.33 11.37
C ASP A 81 10.84 -11.47 10.31
N PRO A 82 12.17 -11.64 10.14
CA PRO A 82 12.96 -10.83 9.23
C PRO A 82 12.62 -11.06 7.75
N ASN A 83 11.86 -12.12 7.43
CA ASN A 83 11.39 -12.38 6.08
C ASN A 83 10.08 -11.63 5.77
N ASN A 84 9.38 -11.10 6.76
CA ASN A 84 8.22 -10.25 6.50
C ASN A 84 8.70 -8.90 5.94
N MET A 85 8.19 -8.52 4.77
CA MET A 85 8.60 -7.31 4.08
C MET A 85 7.95 -6.03 4.65
N ILE A 86 6.95 -6.17 5.52
CA ILE A 86 6.40 -5.02 6.26
C ILE A 86 7.39 -4.68 7.38
N PRO A 87 7.92 -3.45 7.48
CA PRO A 87 9.01 -3.12 8.43
C PRO A 87 8.71 -3.40 9.92
N ARG A 88 7.45 -3.29 10.35
CA ARG A 88 7.00 -3.67 11.72
C ARG A 88 6.46 -5.12 11.81
N GLY A 89 6.57 -5.83 10.70
CA GLY A 89 6.01 -7.15 10.44
C GLY A 89 4.52 -7.28 10.75
N GLN A 90 3.78 -6.19 10.62
CA GLN A 90 2.38 -6.17 10.99
C GLN A 90 1.52 -7.08 10.11
N GLY A 91 0.47 -7.61 10.72
CA GLY A 91 -0.56 -8.40 10.06
C GLY A 91 -1.81 -8.45 10.94
N LEU A 92 -2.88 -9.03 10.40
CA LEU A 92 -4.11 -9.25 11.13
C LEU A 92 -3.82 -10.06 12.41
N ALA A 93 -4.38 -9.62 13.54
CA ALA A 93 -4.26 -10.28 14.84
C ALA A 93 -5.21 -11.49 14.99
N ILE A 94 -5.82 -11.92 13.88
CA ILE A 94 -6.70 -13.07 13.79
C ILE A 94 -6.08 -14.12 12.88
N GLU A 95 -6.49 -15.37 13.07
CA GLU A 95 -6.26 -16.41 12.08
C GLU A 95 -7.19 -16.17 10.89
N VAL A 96 -6.62 -16.07 9.69
CA VAL A 96 -7.37 -15.90 8.46
C VAL A 96 -7.74 -17.28 7.92
N ASP A 97 -9.03 -17.54 7.72
CA ASP A 97 -9.47 -18.73 6.99
C ASP A 97 -9.06 -18.61 5.51
N THR A 98 -8.04 -19.37 5.12
CA THR A 98 -7.48 -19.34 3.77
C THR A 98 -8.20 -20.30 2.81
N LYS A 99 -9.25 -21.01 3.24
CA LYS A 99 -10.03 -21.89 2.34
C LYS A 99 -10.69 -21.13 1.19
N THR A 100 -11.00 -19.85 1.41
CA THR A 100 -11.57 -18.96 0.40
C THR A 100 -10.54 -18.00 -0.18
N ALA A 101 -9.24 -18.21 0.08
CA ALA A 101 -8.20 -17.37 -0.47
C ALA A 101 -8.06 -17.62 -1.98
N GLU A 102 -7.95 -16.53 -2.74
CA GLU A 102 -7.78 -16.57 -4.19
C GLU A 102 -6.44 -15.95 -4.57
N SER A 103 -5.70 -16.63 -5.46
CA SER A 103 -4.47 -16.11 -6.04
C SER A 103 -4.77 -15.07 -7.11
N MET A 104 -3.97 -14.02 -7.17
CA MET A 104 -4.04 -12.96 -8.19
C MET A 104 -2.78 -12.98 -9.08
N PRO A 105 -2.62 -13.99 -9.96
CA PRO A 105 -1.47 -14.07 -10.83
C PRO A 105 -1.51 -12.97 -11.90
N LEU A 106 -0.36 -12.37 -12.16
CA LEU A 106 -0.20 -11.30 -13.16
C LEU A 106 1.02 -11.55 -14.05
N GLN A 107 0.86 -11.29 -15.34
CA GLN A 107 1.97 -11.16 -16.29
C GLN A 107 2.59 -9.77 -16.18
N ALA A 108 3.83 -9.61 -16.65
CA ALA A 108 4.48 -8.30 -16.70
C ALA A 108 3.64 -7.28 -17.51
N GLY A 109 3.46 -6.09 -16.96
CA GLY A 109 2.62 -5.02 -17.51
C GLY A 109 1.14 -5.10 -17.10
N GLN A 110 0.68 -6.21 -16.52
CA GLN A 110 -0.66 -6.27 -15.94
C GLN A 110 -0.70 -5.64 -14.56
N MET A 111 -1.90 -5.32 -14.08
CA MET A 111 -2.11 -4.79 -12.74
C MET A 111 -3.32 -5.42 -12.07
N SER A 112 -3.32 -5.38 -10.75
CA SER A 112 -4.48 -5.63 -9.92
C SER A 112 -4.87 -4.35 -9.19
N LEU A 113 -6.16 -4.22 -8.86
CA LEU A 113 -6.69 -3.15 -8.04
C LEU A 113 -7.30 -3.74 -6.77
N HIS A 114 -6.96 -3.19 -5.62
CA HIS A 114 -7.58 -3.61 -4.36
C HIS A 114 -7.86 -2.44 -3.43
N HIS A 115 -8.96 -2.57 -2.69
CA HIS A 115 -9.38 -1.61 -1.68
C HIS A 115 -8.52 -1.73 -0.41
N THR A 116 -8.30 -0.62 0.28
CA THR A 116 -7.47 -0.54 1.50
C THR A 116 -7.85 -1.53 2.62
N LYS A 117 -9.11 -1.95 2.65
CA LYS A 117 -9.66 -2.92 3.63
C LYS A 117 -9.58 -4.38 3.18
N LEU A 118 -9.19 -4.67 1.94
CA LEU A 118 -9.13 -6.04 1.44
C LEU A 118 -8.04 -6.80 2.20
N PHE A 119 -8.38 -7.96 2.76
CA PHE A 119 -7.38 -8.85 3.35
C PHE A 119 -6.55 -9.42 2.22
N HIS A 120 -5.26 -9.15 2.26
CA HIS A 120 -4.34 -9.63 1.25
C HIS A 120 -2.97 -9.96 1.84
N ALA A 121 -2.27 -10.88 1.18
CA ALA A 121 -0.95 -11.38 1.55
C ALA A 121 -0.13 -11.69 0.30
N SER A 122 1.16 -11.95 0.45
CA SER A 122 1.95 -12.56 -0.63
C SER A 122 3.09 -13.42 -0.12
N PHE A 123 3.35 -14.54 -0.77
CA PHE A 123 4.23 -15.59 -0.24
C PHE A 123 5.59 -15.65 -0.94
N ASN A 124 6.41 -16.61 -0.53
CA ASN A 124 7.77 -16.79 -1.01
C ASN A 124 7.90 -16.78 -2.54
N ASN A 125 9.02 -16.26 -3.04
CA ASN A 125 9.36 -16.35 -4.45
C ASN A 125 10.22 -17.59 -4.68
N ARG A 126 9.62 -18.64 -5.26
CA ARG A 126 10.31 -19.91 -5.57
C ARG A 126 11.03 -19.90 -6.91
N ARG A 127 10.77 -18.91 -7.77
CA ARG A 127 11.42 -18.77 -9.08
C ARG A 127 12.92 -18.47 -8.94
N THR A 128 13.65 -18.76 -10.01
CA THR A 128 15.05 -18.37 -10.20
C THR A 128 15.24 -16.92 -10.64
N THR A 129 14.15 -16.19 -10.87
CA THR A 129 14.12 -14.77 -11.22
C THR A 129 13.48 -13.93 -10.11
N ARG A 130 13.81 -12.64 -10.04
CA ARG A 130 13.19 -11.71 -9.09
C ARG A 130 11.73 -11.40 -9.47
N ARG A 131 10.88 -11.20 -8.46
CA ARG A 131 9.53 -10.63 -8.62
C ARG A 131 9.53 -9.17 -8.21
N ILE A 132 9.15 -8.28 -9.11
CA ILE A 132 9.05 -6.83 -8.86
C ILE A 132 7.61 -6.39 -9.09
N GLY A 133 7.00 -5.86 -8.04
CA GLY A 133 5.73 -5.15 -8.10
C GLY A 133 5.90 -3.68 -7.77
N PHE A 134 5.09 -2.84 -8.41
CA PHE A 134 5.00 -1.42 -8.08
C PHE A 134 3.57 -1.11 -7.62
N GLY A 135 3.43 -0.87 -6.31
CA GLY A 135 2.16 -0.48 -5.70
C GLY A 135 2.01 1.04 -5.74
N ILE A 136 0.92 1.53 -6.32
CA ILE A 136 0.59 2.95 -6.40
C ILE A 136 -0.73 3.17 -5.66
N SER A 137 -0.70 4.02 -4.64
CA SER A 137 -1.86 4.31 -3.80
C SER A 137 -2.60 5.52 -4.32
N TYR A 138 -3.86 5.34 -4.69
CA TYR A 138 -4.75 6.40 -5.14
C TYR A 138 -5.85 6.68 -4.12
N ILE A 139 -6.17 7.95 -3.94
CA ILE A 139 -7.25 8.43 -3.06
C ILE A 139 -8.08 9.51 -3.78
N PRO A 140 -9.39 9.60 -3.53
CA PRO A 140 -10.18 10.77 -3.89
C PRO A 140 -9.65 12.04 -3.19
N ALA A 141 -9.71 13.19 -3.85
CA ALA A 141 -9.30 14.47 -3.26
C ALA A 141 -10.10 14.88 -2.00
N GLU A 142 -11.34 14.39 -1.87
CA GLU A 142 -12.20 14.66 -0.70
C GLU A 142 -11.75 13.98 0.60
N VAL A 143 -10.88 12.96 0.51
CA VAL A 143 -10.37 12.23 1.67
C VAL A 143 -9.52 13.16 2.54
N LYS A 144 -9.69 13.06 3.86
CA LYS A 144 -8.93 13.84 4.84
C LYS A 144 -7.75 13.07 5.38
N ASP A 145 -6.64 13.76 5.57
CA ASP A 145 -5.54 13.29 6.41
C ASP A 145 -5.90 13.47 7.89
N ILE A 146 -5.85 12.39 8.66
CA ILE A 146 -6.08 12.40 10.11
C ILE A 146 -4.81 12.02 10.91
N GLY A 147 -3.65 11.95 10.27
CA GLY A 147 -2.38 11.68 10.94
C GLY A 147 -1.78 12.93 11.60
N ASN A 148 -0.96 12.73 12.62
CA ASN A 148 -0.35 13.84 13.39
C ASN A 148 0.69 14.62 12.56
N THR A 149 1.58 13.93 11.86
CA THR A 149 2.44 14.53 10.84
C THR A 149 1.71 14.59 9.50
N PRO A 150 1.47 15.78 8.91
CA PRO A 150 0.76 15.91 7.65
C PRO A 150 1.40 15.07 6.54
N ALA A 151 0.59 14.45 5.70
CA ALA A 151 1.04 13.73 4.53
C ALA A 151 1.07 14.62 3.28
N HIS A 152 1.93 14.23 2.35
CA HIS A 152 1.94 14.76 0.99
C HIS A 152 1.09 13.89 0.06
N ALA A 153 0.57 14.51 -1.00
CA ALA A 153 -0.03 13.78 -2.11
C ALA A 153 0.09 14.57 -3.42
N LEU A 154 0.18 13.86 -4.54
CA LEU A 154 0.27 14.45 -5.87
C LEU A 154 -1.08 14.41 -6.57
N LEU A 155 -1.60 15.56 -6.99
CA LEU A 155 -2.77 15.61 -7.88
C LEU A 155 -2.43 14.98 -9.25
N VAL A 156 -3.11 13.88 -9.57
CA VAL A 156 -2.88 13.14 -10.82
C VAL A 156 -4.02 13.26 -11.81
N ARG A 157 -5.22 13.64 -11.36
CA ARG A 157 -6.41 13.84 -12.19
C ARG A 157 -7.40 14.80 -11.53
N GLY A 158 -8.12 15.58 -12.34
CA GLY A 158 -9.18 16.47 -11.86
C GLY A 158 -8.64 17.72 -11.16
N GLU A 159 -9.36 18.19 -10.16
CA GLU A 159 -9.07 19.39 -9.37
C GLU A 159 -9.10 19.06 -7.86
N ASP A 160 -8.08 19.50 -7.11
CA ASP A 160 -8.13 19.44 -5.64
C ASP A 160 -8.70 20.75 -5.07
N LYS A 161 -9.96 20.72 -4.66
CA LYS A 161 -10.66 21.84 -4.01
C LYS A 161 -10.59 21.77 -2.48
N TYR A 162 -10.12 20.66 -1.94
CA TYR A 162 -10.18 20.36 -0.51
C TYR A 162 -8.87 20.72 0.19
N ASN A 163 -7.73 20.53 -0.48
CA ASN A 163 -6.40 20.81 0.05
C ASN A 163 -6.13 20.07 1.38
N ASN A 164 -6.59 18.81 1.47
CA ASN A 164 -6.44 17.98 2.67
C ASN A 164 -5.01 17.42 2.84
N PHE A 165 -4.17 17.51 1.83
CA PHE A 165 -2.78 17.01 1.81
C PHE A 165 -1.82 18.12 1.39
N LEU A 166 -0.56 18.01 1.81
CA LEU A 166 0.49 18.89 1.32
C LEU A 166 0.77 18.61 -0.17
N PRO A 167 0.77 19.63 -1.05
CA PRO A 167 0.88 19.39 -2.49
C PRO A 167 2.27 18.92 -2.89
N GLU A 168 2.33 17.94 -3.78
CA GLU A 168 3.55 17.53 -4.47
C GLU A 168 3.70 18.17 -5.85
N LYS A 169 4.95 18.21 -6.34
CA LYS A 169 5.28 18.68 -7.69
C LYS A 169 5.68 17.51 -8.57
N ARG A 170 5.16 17.48 -9.81
CA ARG A 170 5.66 16.55 -10.83
C ARG A 170 7.12 16.84 -11.13
N LEU A 171 7.92 15.79 -11.21
CA LEU A 171 9.31 15.88 -11.63
C LEU A 171 9.38 16.24 -13.12
N ALA A 172 10.09 17.31 -13.46
CA ALA A 172 10.30 17.76 -14.84
C ALA A 172 11.59 17.22 -15.49
N SER A 173 12.67 17.07 -14.70
CA SER A 173 14.01 16.65 -15.15
C SER A 173 14.59 15.55 -14.25
N PRO A 174 14.30 14.26 -14.51
CA PRO A 174 14.69 13.16 -13.63
C PRO A 174 16.20 13.14 -13.33
N GLY A 175 16.55 13.02 -12.05
CA GLY A 175 17.94 12.86 -11.61
C GLY A 175 18.72 14.15 -11.36
N SER A 176 18.08 15.33 -11.41
CA SER A 176 18.74 16.57 -10.99
C SER A 176 18.97 16.62 -9.47
N PRO A 177 20.03 17.31 -8.98
CA PRO A 177 20.26 17.49 -7.55
C PRO A 177 19.05 18.07 -6.82
N GLU A 178 18.39 19.07 -7.41
CA GLU A 178 17.21 19.73 -6.82
C GLU A 178 16.03 18.76 -6.66
N GLN A 179 15.85 17.83 -7.61
CA GLN A 179 14.82 16.81 -7.51
C GLN A 179 15.14 15.75 -6.47
N PHE A 180 16.42 15.39 -6.34
CA PHE A 180 16.86 14.48 -5.31
C PHE A 180 16.63 15.08 -3.92
N ASP A 181 17.01 16.34 -3.72
CA ASP A 181 16.77 17.06 -2.46
C ASP A 181 15.28 17.21 -2.16
N TYR A 182 14.47 17.51 -3.16
CA TYR A 182 13.01 17.56 -3.02
C TYR A 182 12.45 16.19 -2.60
N HIS A 183 12.79 15.11 -3.31
CA HIS A 183 12.36 13.76 -2.94
C HIS A 183 12.82 13.37 -1.53
N LEU A 184 14.06 13.66 -1.15
CA LEU A 184 14.57 13.42 0.19
C LEU A 184 13.79 14.16 1.26
N SER A 185 13.36 15.40 0.99
CA SER A 185 12.53 16.16 1.94
C SER A 185 11.15 15.52 2.15
N LEU A 186 10.50 15.07 1.08
CA LEU A 186 9.24 14.32 1.16
C LEU A 186 9.42 13.00 1.93
N MET A 187 10.50 12.26 1.64
CA MET A 187 10.79 11.00 2.31
C MET A 187 11.09 11.15 3.81
N LYS A 188 11.69 12.27 4.24
CA LYS A 188 11.88 12.57 5.67
C LYS A 188 10.52 12.71 6.38
N GLN A 189 9.58 13.42 5.77
CA GLN A 189 8.24 13.59 6.33
C GLN A 189 7.44 12.29 6.32
N PHE A 190 7.51 11.53 5.23
CA PHE A 190 6.90 10.20 5.13
C PHE A 190 7.42 9.25 6.22
N ARG A 191 8.75 9.16 6.42
CA ARG A 191 9.34 8.33 7.48
C ARG A 191 8.92 8.76 8.87
N LYS A 192 8.94 10.07 9.16
CA LYS A 192 8.46 10.61 10.43
C LYS A 192 7.02 10.18 10.71
N ARG A 193 6.15 10.23 9.69
CA ARG A 193 4.75 9.79 9.79
C ARG A 193 4.64 8.27 10.03
N GLN A 194 5.49 7.47 9.37
CA GLN A 194 5.55 6.03 9.63
C GLN A 194 5.99 5.72 11.06
N ASP A 195 6.96 6.46 11.59
CA ASP A 195 7.46 6.29 12.97
C ASP A 195 6.40 6.70 14.02
N GLU A 196 5.49 7.62 13.67
CA GLU A 196 4.34 8.00 14.50
C GLU A 196 3.20 6.95 14.47
N GLY A 197 3.14 6.09 13.44
CA GLY A 197 2.22 4.96 13.31
C GLY A 197 2.80 3.67 13.88
N ALA A 198 2.17 2.95 14.80
CA ALA A 198 0.78 2.58 14.92
C ALA A 198 0.42 2.56 16.41
N SER A 199 -0.55 3.39 16.78
CA SER A 199 -1.04 3.53 18.17
C SER A 199 -2.23 2.62 18.47
N PHE A 200 -2.69 1.78 17.52
CA PHE A 200 -3.69 0.73 17.75
C PHE A 200 -3.05 -0.50 18.43
N SER A 201 -2.42 -0.26 19.57
CA SER A 201 -2.27 -1.24 20.65
C SER A 201 -2.32 -0.47 21.95
N LYS A 202 -3.54 -0.11 22.33
CA LYS A 202 -3.90 0.09 23.74
C LYS A 202 -5.17 -0.68 23.96
N ALA A 203 -5.01 -1.97 24.26
CA ALA A 203 -5.97 -2.63 25.13
C ALA A 203 -6.08 -1.74 26.38
N LYS A 204 -7.18 -1.00 26.50
CA LYS A 204 -7.68 -0.64 27.81
C LYS A 204 -8.36 -1.90 28.32
N ILE A 205 -7.65 -2.62 29.18
CA ILE A 205 -8.30 -3.49 30.15
C ILE A 205 -8.33 -2.65 31.41
N ASP A 206 -9.53 -2.42 31.92
CA ASP A 206 -9.78 -1.78 33.21
C ASP A 206 -8.97 -2.42 34.35
#